data_AF-A0A7K9U5H8-F1
#
_entry.id   AF-A0A7K9U5H8-F1
#
_cell.length_a   1.000
_cell.length_b   1.000
_cell.length_c   1.000
_cell.angle_alpha   90.00
_cell.angle_beta   90.00
_cell.angle_gamma   90.00
#
_symmetry.space_group_name_H-M   'P 1'
#
loop_
_entity.id
_entity.type
_entity.pdbx_description
1 polymer ?
#
loop_
_entity_poly.entity_id
_entity_poly.type
_entity_poly.pdbx_seq_one_letter_code
_entity_poly.pdbx_strand_id
1 'polypeptide(L)'
;LLLHFNPRFDCHGDVNTIVCNSKEDGSWGEEDRKADFPFQHGDKIEICISFNETEATVKLPEAEFQFPNRLGMEKIEYLAVEGDFKVKAIKFS
;
A
#
# COMPACT_ATOMS: atom_id res chain seq x y z
N LEU A 1 -11.42 1.07 -3.22
CA LEU A 1 -10.02 1.28 -2.80
C LEU A 1 -9.14 1.07 -4.01
N LEU A 2 -8.53 2.16 -4.52
CA LEU A 2 -7.54 2.06 -5.60
C LEU A 2 -6.38 1.15 -5.18
N LEU A 3 -5.90 1.33 -3.95
CA LEU A 3 -4.81 0.56 -3.38
C LEU A 3 -5.10 0.24 -1.90
N HIS A 4 -4.95 -1.02 -1.53
CA HIS A 4 -4.75 -1.50 -0.19
C HIS A 4 -3.32 -2.05 -0.11
N PHE A 5 -2.43 -1.28 0.53
CA PHE A 5 -1.02 -1.62 0.68
C PHE A 5 -0.79 -2.21 2.07
N ASN A 6 -0.51 -3.50 2.16
CA ASN A 6 -0.52 -4.23 3.43
C ASN A 6 0.79 -5.02 3.64
N PRO A 7 1.81 -4.41 4.27
CA PRO A 7 2.97 -5.13 4.78
C PRO A 7 2.57 -6.09 5.90
N ARG A 8 2.83 -7.39 5.72
CA ARG A 8 2.56 -8.45 6.69
C ARG A 8 3.89 -9.00 7.20
N PHE A 9 4.19 -8.79 8.49
CA PHE A 9 5.36 -9.39 9.14
C PHE A 9 5.15 -10.89 9.39
N ASP A 10 4.02 -11.24 10.01
CA ASP A 10 3.55 -12.62 10.20
C ASP A 10 2.02 -12.57 10.35
N CYS A 11 1.30 -12.75 9.24
CA CYS A 11 -0.16 -12.63 9.21
C CYS A 11 -0.77 -13.42 8.06
N HIS A 12 -1.89 -14.12 8.32
CA HIS A 12 -2.61 -14.94 7.34
C HIS A 12 -1.73 -16.01 6.63
N GLY A 13 -0.65 -16.45 7.26
CA GLY A 13 0.31 -17.40 6.69
C GLY A 13 1.38 -16.78 5.79
N ASP A 14 1.32 -15.45 5.55
CA ASP A 14 2.40 -14.70 4.91
C ASP A 14 3.42 -14.26 5.97
N VAL A 15 4.72 -14.40 5.66
CA VAL A 15 5.83 -13.93 6.50
C VAL A 15 6.65 -12.93 5.70
N ASN A 16 6.86 -11.73 6.25
CA ASN A 16 7.58 -10.62 5.61
C ASN A 16 7.18 -10.44 4.14
N THR A 17 5.89 -10.25 3.89
CA THR A 17 5.33 -10.11 2.53
C THR A 17 4.48 -8.85 2.45
N ILE A 18 4.67 -8.04 1.41
CA ILE A 18 3.73 -6.96 1.10
C ILE A 18 2.66 -7.52 0.18
N VAL A 19 1.40 -7.33 0.59
CA VAL A 19 0.25 -7.67 -0.23
C VAL A 19 -0.46 -6.38 -0.67
N CYS A 20 -0.55 -6.19 -1.98
CA CYS A 20 -1.32 -5.12 -2.59
C CYS A 20 -2.64 -5.68 -3.14
N ASN A 21 -3.73 -4.92 -3.01
CA ASN A 21 -4.99 -5.28 -3.66
C ASN A 21 -5.84 -4.03 -3.96
N SER A 22 -6.85 -4.19 -4.80
CA SER A 22 -7.94 -3.24 -5.03
C SER A 22 -9.21 -3.73 -4.36
N LYS A 23 -10.14 -2.81 -4.08
CA LYS A 23 -11.48 -3.15 -3.57
C LYS A 23 -12.56 -2.37 -4.31
N GLU A 24 -13.49 -3.05 -4.94
CA GLU A 24 -14.61 -2.47 -5.68
C GLU A 24 -15.92 -3.00 -5.11
N ASP A 25 -16.90 -2.11 -4.86
CA ASP A 25 -18.22 -2.50 -4.32
C ASP A 25 -18.16 -3.47 -3.12
N GLY A 26 -17.21 -3.21 -2.22
CA GLY A 26 -17.01 -4.02 -1.01
C GLY A 26 -16.25 -5.33 -1.22
N SER A 27 -15.94 -5.71 -2.46
CA SER A 27 -15.27 -6.97 -2.83
C SER A 27 -13.79 -6.77 -3.12
N TRP A 28 -12.95 -7.68 -2.63
CA TRP A 28 -11.52 -7.68 -2.89
C TRP A 28 -11.21 -8.25 -4.29
N GLY A 29 -10.24 -7.65 -4.98
CA GLY A 29 -9.71 -8.16 -6.24
C GLY A 29 -8.65 -9.26 -6.04
N GLU A 30 -7.87 -9.52 -7.09
CA GLU A 30 -6.73 -10.44 -7.03
C GLU A 30 -5.56 -9.82 -6.25
N GLU A 31 -5.01 -10.56 -5.29
CA GLU A 31 -3.86 -10.11 -4.50
C GLU A 31 -2.57 -10.11 -5.33
N ASP A 32 -1.80 -9.04 -5.20
CA ASP A 32 -0.45 -8.87 -5.77
C ASP A 32 0.57 -8.91 -4.63
N ARG A 33 1.36 -9.98 -4.59
CA ARG A 33 2.39 -10.20 -3.56
C ARG A 33 3.74 -9.73 -4.07
N LYS A 34 4.40 -8.83 -3.34
CA LYS A 34 5.72 -8.32 -3.68
C LYS A 34 6.82 -9.18 -3.06
N ALA A 35 7.92 -9.32 -3.79
CA ALA A 35 9.09 -10.08 -3.33
C ALA A 35 9.89 -9.32 -2.25
N ASP A 36 9.98 -8.00 -2.36
CA ASP A 36 10.74 -7.17 -1.42
C ASP A 36 9.93 -6.82 -0.18
N PHE A 37 10.59 -6.81 0.98
CA PHE A 37 10.00 -6.44 2.27
C PHE A 37 10.95 -5.53 3.09
N PRO A 38 11.07 -4.24 2.73
CA PRO A 38 11.94 -3.28 3.40
C PRO A 38 11.28 -2.67 4.66
N PHE A 39 10.69 -3.53 5.50
CA PHE A 39 10.07 -3.12 6.76
C PHE A 39 10.70 -3.89 7.92
N GLN A 40 10.96 -3.19 9.03
CA GLN A 40 11.40 -3.80 10.28
C GLN A 40 10.50 -3.35 11.44
N HIS A 41 10.35 -4.21 12.44
CA HIS A 41 9.57 -3.87 13.64
C HIS A 41 10.21 -2.70 14.39
N GLY A 42 9.39 -1.69 14.73
CA GLY A 42 9.81 -0.53 15.52
C GLY A 42 10.42 0.62 14.69
N ASP A 43 10.62 0.41 13.39
CA ASP A 43 11.17 1.44 12.52
C ASP A 43 10.22 2.61 12.28
N LYS A 44 10.83 3.76 12.00
CA LYS A 44 10.14 4.93 11.46
C LYS A 44 10.38 4.95 9.97
N ILE A 45 9.31 5.03 9.20
CA ILE A 45 9.37 5.08 7.75
C ILE A 45 8.48 6.20 7.22
N GLU A 46 8.91 6.80 6.12
CA GLU A 46 8.10 7.70 5.30
C GLU A 46 7.61 6.91 4.08
N ILE A 47 6.31 6.99 3.82
CA ILE A 47 5.66 6.32 2.68
C ILE A 47 5.08 7.42 1.79
N CYS A 48 5.59 7.51 0.57
CA CYS A 48 5.10 8.45 -0.43
C CYS A 48 4.21 7.71 -1.43
N ILE A 49 2.99 8.19 -1.62
CA ILE A 49 2.03 7.57 -2.54
C ILE A 49 1.66 8.58 -3.62
N SER A 50 1.83 8.18 -4.87
CA SER A 50 1.34 8.89 -6.06
C SER A 50 0.60 7.92 -6.96
N PHE A 51 -0.19 8.44 -7.91
CA PHE A 51 -0.87 7.61 -8.89
C PHE A 51 -1.12 8.37 -10.19
N ASN A 52 -1.41 7.64 -11.25
CA ASN A 52 -1.85 8.15 -12.54
C ASN A 52 -2.96 7.25 -13.11
N GLU A 53 -3.32 7.46 -14.38
CA GLU A 53 -4.36 6.69 -15.07
C GLU A 53 -4.06 5.17 -15.12
N THR A 54 -2.78 4.78 -15.06
CA THR A 54 -2.35 3.38 -15.21
C THR A 54 -2.04 2.68 -13.89
N GLU A 55 -1.50 3.38 -12.90
CA GLU A 55 -0.96 2.76 -11.68
C GLU A 55 -0.87 3.71 -10.49
N ALA A 56 -0.80 3.13 -9.29
CA ALA A 56 -0.30 3.77 -8.09
C ALA A 56 1.14 3.33 -7.81
N THR A 57 1.94 4.29 -7.37
CA THR A 57 3.33 4.11 -6.96
C THR A 57 3.44 4.37 -5.47
N VAL A 58 3.99 3.39 -4.73
CA VAL A 58 4.35 3.52 -3.32
C VAL A 58 5.86 3.55 -3.23
N LYS A 59 6.40 4.70 -2.83
CA LYS A 59 7.83 4.92 -2.67
C LYS A 59 8.21 4.92 -1.19
N LEU A 60 9.20 4.10 -0.88
CA LEU A 60 9.88 4.02 0.40
C LEU A 60 11.32 4.53 0.23
N PRO A 61 12.09 4.72 1.32
CA PRO A 61 13.49 5.15 1.21
C PRO A 61 14.37 4.22 0.35
N GLU A 62 14.15 2.91 0.43
CA GLU A 62 15.00 1.90 -0.22
C GLU A 62 14.31 1.11 -1.34
N ALA A 63 13.01 1.32 -1.56
CA ALA A 63 12.23 0.54 -2.51
C ALA A 63 11.07 1.35 -3.12
N GLU A 64 10.60 0.89 -4.27
CA GLU A 64 9.42 1.43 -4.94
C GLU A 64 8.53 0.28 -5.39
N PHE A 65 7.23 0.42 -5.20
CA PHE A 65 6.23 -0.58 -5.56
C PHE A 65 5.17 0.03 -6.46
N GLN A 66 4.86 -0.65 -7.56
CA GLN A 66 3.77 -0.29 -8.45
C GLN A 66 2.59 -1.24 -8.26
N PHE A 67 1.39 -0.70 -8.38
CA PHE A 67 0.14 -1.46 -8.39
C PHE A 67 -0.83 -0.86 -9.43
N PRO A 68 -1.44 -1.68 -10.31
CA PRO A 68 -2.29 -1.16 -11.39
C PRO A 68 -3.51 -0.42 -10.84
N ASN A 69 -3.86 0.70 -11.47
CA ASN A 69 -5.10 1.45 -11.22
C ASN A 69 -6.29 0.71 -11.86
N ARG A 70 -6.65 -0.44 -11.28
CA ARG A 70 -7.71 -1.34 -11.79
C ARG A 70 -9.09 -0.68 -11.89
N LEU A 71 -9.31 0.37 -11.09
CA LEU A 71 -10.58 1.10 -11.00
C LEU A 71 -10.64 2.32 -11.93
N GLY A 72 -9.55 2.66 -12.61
CA GLY A 72 -9.48 3.85 -13.45
C GLY A 72 -9.81 5.14 -12.68
N MET A 73 -9.47 5.23 -11.39
CA MET A 73 -9.80 6.44 -10.62
C MET A 73 -8.86 7.58 -11.02
N GLU A 74 -9.41 8.79 -11.09
CA GLU A 74 -8.67 10.01 -11.43
C GLU A 74 -8.36 10.88 -10.20
N LYS A 75 -8.95 10.55 -9.04
CA LYS A 75 -8.77 11.27 -7.77
C LYS A 75 -8.79 10.32 -6.57
N ILE A 76 -8.07 10.68 -5.52
CA ILE A 76 -8.12 10.01 -4.21
C ILE A 76 -8.80 10.95 -3.22
N GLU A 77 -9.94 10.54 -2.68
CA GLU A 77 -10.72 11.31 -1.70
C GLU A 77 -10.75 10.65 -0.31
N TYR A 78 -10.14 9.47 -0.18
CA TYR A 78 -10.16 8.66 1.02
C TYR A 78 -8.77 8.09 1.30
N LEU A 79 -8.30 8.26 2.54
CA LEU A 79 -7.10 7.65 3.08
C LEU A 79 -7.42 7.10 4.48
N ALA A 80 -7.07 5.85 4.71
CA ALA A 80 -7.12 5.23 6.03
C ALA A 80 -5.81 4.50 6.32
N VAL A 81 -5.42 4.51 7.59
CA VAL A 81 -4.26 3.79 8.10
C VAL A 81 -4.74 2.89 9.23
N GLU A 82 -4.48 1.59 9.10
CA GLU A 82 -4.99 0.55 9.98
C GLU A 82 -3.83 -0.37 10.42
N GLY A 83 -4.08 -1.19 11.44
CA GLY A 83 -3.10 -2.13 12.00
C GLY A 83 -2.03 -1.49 12.87
N ASP A 84 -0.89 -2.17 13.00
CA ASP A 84 0.20 -1.82 13.93
C ASP A 84 1.11 -0.70 13.40
N PHE A 85 0.51 0.39 12.91
CA PHE A 85 1.24 1.53 12.39
C PHE A 85 0.79 2.84 13.05
N LYS A 86 1.74 3.54 13.69
CA LYS A 86 1.45 4.82 14.35
C LYS A 86 1.76 6.00 13.44
N VAL A 87 0.72 6.60 12.88
CA VAL A 87 0.85 7.83 12.08
C VAL A 87 1.44 8.96 12.91
N LYS A 88 2.46 9.63 12.35
CA LYS A 88 3.12 10.79 12.95
C LYS A 88 2.80 12.10 12.24
N ALA A 89 2.73 12.07 10.91
CA ALA A 89 2.37 13.20 10.07
C ALA A 89 1.78 12.68 8.76
N ILE A 90 0.91 13.49 8.16
CA ILE A 90 0.42 13.32 6.78
C ILE A 90 0.68 14.65 6.08
N LYS A 91 1.27 14.59 4.89
CA LYS A 91 1.61 15.76 4.07
C LYS A 91 1.02 15.59 2.68
N PHE A 92 0.61 16.70 2.08
CA PHE A 92 0.16 16.78 0.69
C PHE A 92 1.15 17.69 -0.06
N SER A 93 1.53 17.29 -1.27
CA SER A 93 2.55 17.96 -2.10
C SER A 93 2.11 18.02 -3.55
#